data_AF-C4Y092-F1
#
_entry.id   AF-C4Y092-F1
#
_cell.length_a   1.000
_cell.length_b   1.000
_cell.length_c   1.000
_cell.angle_alpha   90.00
_cell.angle_beta   90.00
_cell.angle_gamma   90.00
#
_symmetry.space_group_name_H-M   'P 1'
#
loop_
_entity.id
_entity.type
_entity.pdbx_description
1 polymer ?
#
loop_
_entity_poly.entity_id
_entity_poly.type
_entity_poly.pdbx_seq_one_letter_code
_entity_poly.pdbx_strand_id
1 'polypeptide(L)'
;MLSLSFGMRLSGWVAGTVMLMGFSWVTNETAKIIGNILKKYPQASTYGDIAYLYGGKKFQALATSIFVVDLVGASVSLVLLFSDSFHLLFPDVNVGIFKALIICVTFGMSFMPLSLISSFSVSGIFSTMGVLVLIIICGLSSSESPGSLFNTAEMNLWPRSVGELILSLGIFMAPWGGHPVFPELYKDMRNPSKYATCCNITFISTFCLDFLIAAVGYVMFGVKCEDSLTKNVMSATTYPSWVNPLFCIFLGILPVSKLSLVTRPIISVYENYFRMNVQSDIVYKDGQRIYPMTLQKLMGRVIFMGMILILSLVFTSFGRVIAFLGSAICFTICFTFPLLFHLGLNSEDLSSTQRLIARTGVVISMTGAILGTCAALAFQES
;
A
#
# COMPACT_ATOMS: atom_id res chain seq x y z
N MET A 1 -7.13 1.26 1.51
CA MET A 1 -8.34 2.10 1.56
C MET A 1 -9.44 1.69 0.56
N LEU A 2 -9.27 1.84 -0.77
CA LEU A 2 -10.40 1.64 -1.73
C LEU A 2 -10.97 0.22 -1.83
N SER A 3 -10.22 -0.81 -1.41
CA SER A 3 -10.69 -2.20 -1.31
C SER A 3 -11.22 -2.57 0.08
N LEU A 4 -11.26 -1.65 1.06
CA LEU A 4 -11.64 -2.02 2.43
C LEU A 4 -13.12 -2.37 2.56
N SER A 5 -14.00 -1.75 1.76
CA SER A 5 -15.42 -2.12 1.71
C SER A 5 -15.62 -3.52 1.16
N PHE A 6 -14.78 -3.94 0.21
CA PHE A 6 -14.70 -5.34 -0.24
C PHE A 6 -14.24 -6.27 0.89
N GLY A 7 -13.25 -5.84 1.70
CA GLY A 7 -12.86 -6.55 2.92
C GLY A 7 -14.03 -6.72 3.90
N MET A 8 -14.86 -5.69 4.10
CA MET A 8 -16.06 -5.75 4.93
C MET A 8 -17.11 -6.69 4.34
N ARG A 9 -17.27 -6.73 3.00
CA ARG A 9 -18.14 -7.70 2.34
C ARG A 9 -17.77 -9.15 2.66
N LEU A 10 -16.48 -9.46 2.63
CA LEU A 10 -15.94 -10.82 2.88
C LEU A 10 -15.99 -11.22 4.36
N SER A 11 -15.78 -10.27 5.28
CA SER A 11 -15.63 -10.54 6.71
C SER A 11 -16.88 -10.24 7.54
N GLY A 12 -17.82 -9.46 7.01
CA GLY A 12 -18.90 -8.86 7.76
C GLY A 12 -18.43 -7.73 8.70
N TRP A 13 -19.40 -7.00 9.24
CA TRP A 13 -19.15 -5.84 10.11
C TRP A 13 -18.26 -6.15 11.32
N VAL A 14 -18.56 -7.23 12.04
CA VAL A 14 -17.91 -7.50 13.33
C VAL A 14 -16.45 -7.90 13.12
N ALA A 15 -16.22 -8.95 12.32
CA ALA A 15 -14.87 -9.45 12.10
C ALA A 15 -14.00 -8.43 11.35
N GLY A 16 -14.54 -7.74 10.33
CA GLY A 16 -13.80 -6.73 9.59
C GLY A 16 -13.38 -5.53 10.45
N THR A 17 -14.27 -5.03 11.31
CA THR A 17 -13.94 -3.92 12.22
C THR A 17 -12.87 -4.33 13.24
N VAL A 18 -13.00 -5.52 13.83
CA VAL A 18 -12.02 -6.06 14.79
C VAL A 18 -10.65 -6.25 14.11
N MET A 19 -10.62 -6.78 12.89
CA MET A 19 -9.38 -6.94 12.13
C MET A 19 -8.72 -5.61 11.82
N LEU A 20 -9.46 -4.64 11.27
CA LEU A 20 -8.91 -3.33 10.92
C LEU A 20 -8.35 -2.60 12.15
N MET A 21 -9.09 -2.62 13.27
CA MET A 21 -8.64 -2.02 14.53
C MET A 21 -7.43 -2.77 15.11
N GLY A 22 -7.47 -4.09 15.12
CA GLY A 22 -6.40 -4.94 15.62
C GLY A 22 -5.10 -4.74 14.86
N PHE A 23 -5.15 -4.74 13.52
CA PHE A 23 -3.97 -4.50 12.69
C PHE A 23 -3.45 -3.08 12.85
N SER A 24 -4.31 -2.06 12.94
CA SER A 24 -3.89 -0.68 13.24
C SER A 24 -3.13 -0.61 14.56
N TRP A 25 -3.66 -1.23 15.61
CA TRP A 25 -3.02 -1.22 16.92
C TRP A 25 -1.68 -1.95 16.91
N VAL A 26 -1.64 -3.17 16.38
CA VAL A 26 -0.42 -3.98 16.29
C VAL A 26 0.66 -3.25 15.47
N THR A 27 0.30 -2.71 14.32
CA THR A 27 1.25 -2.02 13.44
C THR A 27 1.77 -0.71 14.03
N ASN A 28 0.96 -0.01 14.82
CA ASN A 28 1.41 1.12 15.64
C ASN A 28 2.44 0.70 16.68
N GLU A 29 2.21 -0.41 17.39
CA GLU A 29 3.19 -0.92 18.37
C GLU A 29 4.49 -1.38 17.70
N THR A 30 4.41 -2.08 16.57
CA THR A 30 5.61 -2.49 15.83
C THR A 30 6.37 -1.32 15.22
N ALA A 31 5.70 -0.24 14.85
CA ALA A 31 6.35 1.02 14.45
C ALA A 31 7.16 1.62 15.60
N LYS A 32 6.59 1.68 16.82
CA LYS A 32 7.30 2.16 18.02
C LYS A 32 8.50 1.29 18.37
N ILE A 33 8.39 -0.04 18.18
CA ILE A 33 9.52 -0.97 18.34
C ILE A 33 10.68 -0.55 17.42
N ILE A 34 10.41 -0.24 16.14
CA ILE A 34 11.43 0.26 15.20
C ILE A 34 12.09 1.54 15.74
N GLY A 35 11.29 2.49 16.23
CA GLY A 35 11.80 3.72 16.85
C GLY A 35 12.72 3.46 18.06
N ASN A 36 12.34 2.50 18.92
CA ASN A 36 13.15 2.11 20.08
C ASN A 36 14.48 1.45 19.66
N ILE A 37 14.47 0.63 18.61
CA ILE A 37 15.68 0.05 18.03
C ILE A 37 16.60 1.17 17.51
N LEU A 38 16.06 2.13 16.76
CA LEU A 38 16.85 3.25 16.21
C LEU A 38 17.43 4.16 17.29
N LYS A 39 16.76 4.29 18.43
CA LYS A 39 17.29 4.97 19.61
C LYS A 39 18.49 4.21 20.21
N LYS A 40 18.44 2.87 20.25
CA LYS A 40 19.50 2.00 20.77
C LYS A 40 20.68 1.84 19.80
N TYR A 41 20.41 1.89 18.49
CA TYR A 41 21.41 1.73 17.41
C TYR A 41 21.42 2.95 16.48
N PRO A 42 22.05 4.07 16.88
CA PRO A 42 22.05 5.31 16.10
C PRO A 42 22.70 5.20 14.72
N GLN A 43 23.52 4.18 14.47
CA GLN A 43 24.14 3.91 13.18
C GLN A 43 23.16 3.38 12.12
N ALA A 44 22.07 2.72 12.52
CA ALA A 44 21.06 2.24 11.60
C ALA A 44 20.21 3.42 11.11
N SER A 45 20.02 3.51 9.79
CA SER A 45 19.24 4.60 9.17
C SER A 45 18.14 4.09 8.26
N THR A 46 18.29 2.87 7.73
CA THR A 46 17.29 2.22 6.87
C THR A 46 16.72 0.96 7.52
N TYR A 47 15.59 0.49 7.00
CA TYR A 47 15.02 -0.79 7.43
C TYR A 47 15.96 -1.97 7.13
N GLY A 48 16.71 -1.88 6.03
CA GLY A 48 17.75 -2.84 5.68
C GLY A 48 18.90 -2.88 6.69
N ASP A 49 19.26 -1.75 7.30
CA ASP A 49 20.32 -1.71 8.33
C ASP A 49 19.86 -2.42 9.61
N ILE A 50 18.61 -2.25 10.01
CA ILE A 50 18.03 -2.97 11.16
C ILE A 50 18.02 -4.48 10.88
N ALA A 51 17.60 -4.87 9.67
CA ALA A 51 17.64 -6.25 9.21
C ALA A 51 19.07 -6.83 9.21
N TYR A 52 20.07 -6.03 8.83
CA TYR A 52 21.48 -6.39 8.90
C TYR A 52 21.96 -6.57 10.35
N LEU A 53 21.59 -5.67 11.26
CA LEU A 53 21.95 -5.79 12.68
C LEU A 53 21.37 -7.06 13.32
N TYR A 54 20.17 -7.47 12.91
CA TYR A 54 19.52 -8.67 13.42
C TYR A 54 20.12 -9.98 12.86
N GLY A 55 20.31 -10.07 11.54
CA GLY A 55 20.63 -11.34 10.87
C GLY A 55 21.72 -11.27 9.80
N GLY A 56 22.48 -10.18 9.76
CA GLY A 56 23.58 -9.95 8.81
C GLY A 56 23.11 -9.79 7.35
N LYS A 57 24.06 -9.98 6.42
CA LYS A 57 23.86 -9.74 4.97
C LYS A 57 22.69 -10.53 4.37
N LYS A 58 22.51 -11.79 4.80
CA LYS A 58 21.45 -12.67 4.27
C LYS A 58 20.06 -12.14 4.66
N PHE A 59 19.88 -11.73 5.91
CA PHE A 59 18.59 -11.22 6.38
C PHE A 59 18.29 -9.82 5.82
N GLN A 60 19.32 -8.98 5.68
CA GLN A 60 19.20 -7.70 4.96
C GLN A 60 18.71 -7.90 3.52
N ALA A 61 19.34 -8.83 2.77
CA ALA A 61 18.92 -9.13 1.41
C ALA A 61 17.47 -9.62 1.35
N LEU A 62 17.07 -10.51 2.25
CA LEU A 62 15.69 -10.98 2.36
C LEU A 62 14.70 -9.83 2.59
N ALA A 63 14.96 -8.96 3.57
CA ALA A 63 14.08 -7.83 3.87
C ALA A 63 13.96 -6.85 2.71
N THR A 64 15.09 -6.52 2.06
CA THR A 64 15.10 -5.66 0.87
C THR A 64 14.34 -6.30 -0.30
N SER A 65 14.51 -7.59 -0.55
CA SER A 65 13.78 -8.29 -1.62
C SER A 65 12.27 -8.28 -1.40
N ILE A 66 11.81 -8.57 -0.18
CA ILE A 66 10.38 -8.54 0.14
C ILE A 66 9.83 -7.11 -0.01
N PHE A 67 10.59 -6.08 0.39
CA PHE A 67 10.18 -4.68 0.21
C PHE A 67 10.09 -4.29 -1.27
N VAL A 68 11.02 -4.76 -2.11
CA VAL A 68 10.92 -4.54 -3.57
C VAL A 68 9.68 -5.21 -4.15
N VAL A 69 9.35 -6.43 -3.72
CA VAL A 69 8.10 -7.10 -4.13
C VAL A 69 6.86 -6.31 -3.70
N ASP A 70 6.87 -5.73 -2.50
CA ASP A 70 5.79 -4.86 -2.02
C ASP A 70 5.55 -3.67 -2.96
N LEU A 71 6.61 -2.92 -3.25
CA LEU A 71 6.55 -1.74 -4.12
C LEU A 71 6.16 -2.10 -5.57
N VAL A 72 6.59 -3.26 -6.06
CA VAL A 72 6.18 -3.78 -7.37
C VAL A 72 4.68 -4.05 -7.40
N GLY A 73 4.14 -4.76 -6.41
CA GLY A 73 2.69 -5.02 -6.37
C GLY A 73 1.86 -3.76 -6.12
N ALA A 74 2.36 -2.82 -5.30
CA ALA A 74 1.73 -1.50 -5.15
C ALA A 74 1.69 -0.75 -6.49
N SER A 75 2.75 -0.85 -7.29
CA SER A 75 2.80 -0.27 -8.64
C SER A 75 1.78 -0.92 -9.57
N VAL A 76 1.70 -2.26 -9.59
CA VAL A 76 0.70 -3.00 -10.38
C VAL A 76 -0.73 -2.59 -9.96
N SER A 77 -0.99 -2.47 -8.65
CA SER A 77 -2.30 -2.08 -8.13
C SER A 77 -2.72 -0.68 -8.58
N LEU A 78 -1.80 0.28 -8.62
CA LEU A 78 -2.07 1.63 -9.11
C LEU A 78 -2.31 1.66 -10.63
N VAL A 79 -1.62 0.80 -11.39
CA VAL A 79 -1.88 0.63 -12.84
C VAL A 79 -3.28 0.08 -13.08
N LEU A 80 -3.69 -0.95 -12.33
CA LEU A 80 -5.05 -1.51 -12.42
C LEU A 80 -6.11 -0.48 -12.05
N LEU A 81 -5.93 0.22 -10.93
CA LEU A 81 -6.84 1.28 -10.49
C LEU A 81 -7.03 2.36 -11.57
N PHE A 82 -5.94 2.78 -12.22
CA PHE A 82 -6.02 3.73 -13.34
C PHE A 82 -6.75 3.11 -14.54
N SER A 83 -6.32 1.93 -15.00
CA SER A 83 -6.85 1.34 -16.23
C SER A 83 -8.33 1.03 -16.15
N ASP A 84 -8.77 0.51 -15.01
CA ASP A 84 -10.15 0.08 -14.82
C ASP A 84 -11.08 1.29 -14.73
N SER A 85 -10.65 2.35 -14.03
CA SER A 85 -11.40 3.59 -13.92
C SER A 85 -11.58 4.29 -15.28
N PHE A 86 -10.52 4.36 -16.09
CA PHE A 86 -10.59 4.98 -17.42
C PHE A 86 -11.37 4.13 -18.42
N HIS A 87 -11.29 2.80 -18.33
CA HIS A 87 -12.09 1.92 -19.18
C HIS A 87 -13.59 2.02 -18.88
N LEU A 88 -13.99 2.25 -17.62
CA LEU A 88 -15.40 2.51 -17.29
C LEU A 88 -15.93 3.81 -17.94
N LEU A 89 -15.08 4.81 -18.12
CA LEU A 89 -15.46 6.06 -18.80
C LEU A 89 -15.42 5.94 -20.33
N PHE A 90 -14.46 5.18 -20.87
CA PHE A 90 -14.25 4.96 -22.30
C PHE A 90 -14.26 3.46 -22.63
N PRO A 91 -15.43 2.81 -22.63
CA PRO A 91 -15.55 1.36 -22.79
C PRO A 91 -15.07 0.86 -24.16
N ASP A 92 -15.11 1.71 -25.19
CA ASP A 92 -14.66 1.37 -26.55
C ASP A 92 -13.14 1.22 -26.67
N VAL A 93 -12.38 1.70 -25.69
CA VAL A 93 -10.91 1.64 -25.68
C VAL A 93 -10.44 0.41 -24.89
N ASN A 94 -9.57 -0.40 -25.50
CA ASN A 94 -9.01 -1.59 -24.85
C ASN A 94 -8.25 -1.22 -23.56
N VAL A 95 -8.54 -1.93 -22.46
CA VAL A 95 -7.92 -1.73 -21.14
C VAL A 95 -6.38 -1.73 -21.20
N GLY A 96 -5.79 -2.55 -22.07
CA GLY A 96 -4.34 -2.64 -22.27
C GLY A 96 -3.72 -1.32 -22.75
N ILE A 97 -4.47 -0.49 -23.49
CA ILE A 97 -4.02 0.83 -23.92
C ILE A 97 -3.87 1.76 -22.71
N PHE A 98 -4.83 1.75 -21.78
CA PHE A 98 -4.72 2.54 -20.55
C PHE A 98 -3.57 2.07 -19.66
N LYS A 99 -3.33 0.75 -19.58
CA LYS A 99 -2.17 0.18 -18.87
C LYS A 99 -0.85 0.66 -19.48
N ALA A 100 -0.74 0.64 -20.81
CA ALA A 100 0.44 1.16 -21.51
C ALA A 100 0.60 2.68 -21.31
N LEU A 101 -0.50 3.44 -21.37
CA LEU A 101 -0.50 4.90 -21.22
C LEU A 101 0.08 5.32 -19.86
N ILE A 102 -0.43 4.77 -18.76
CA ILE A 102 0.05 5.13 -17.41
C ILE A 102 1.50 4.71 -17.19
N ILE A 103 1.94 3.60 -17.78
CA ILE A 103 3.34 3.17 -17.76
C ILE A 103 4.23 4.13 -18.54
N CYS A 104 3.81 4.58 -19.72
CA CYS A 104 4.53 5.60 -20.50
C CYS A 104 4.66 6.92 -19.73
N VAL A 105 3.58 7.38 -19.09
CA VAL A 105 3.60 8.57 -18.24
C VAL A 105 4.56 8.40 -17.05
N THR A 106 4.51 7.24 -16.38
CA THR A 106 5.40 6.90 -15.26
C THR A 106 6.86 6.82 -15.69
N PHE A 107 7.13 6.25 -16.87
CA PHE A 107 8.46 6.23 -17.47
C PHE A 107 8.99 7.65 -17.68
N GLY A 108 8.19 8.55 -18.27
CA GLY A 108 8.55 9.97 -18.42
C GLY A 108 8.84 10.65 -17.09
N MET A 109 7.98 10.47 -16.09
CA MET A 109 8.18 11.04 -14.75
C MET A 109 9.38 10.46 -14.00
N SER A 110 9.82 9.24 -14.33
CA SER A 110 11.01 8.64 -13.70
C SER A 110 12.27 9.48 -13.93
N PHE A 111 12.30 10.31 -14.97
CA PHE A 111 13.42 11.21 -15.28
C PHE A 111 13.36 12.55 -14.54
N MET A 112 12.23 12.91 -13.93
CA MET A 112 12.11 14.18 -13.22
C MET A 112 12.92 14.19 -11.92
N PRO A 113 13.41 15.35 -11.45
CA PRO A 113 14.03 15.47 -10.13
C PRO A 113 13.03 15.20 -9.01
N LEU A 114 13.51 14.70 -7.88
CA LEU A 114 12.68 14.32 -6.73
C LEU A 114 11.90 15.53 -6.15
N SER A 115 12.45 16.74 -6.23
CA SER A 115 11.77 17.96 -5.80
C SER A 115 10.45 18.20 -6.54
N LEU A 116 10.42 17.98 -7.86
CA LEU A 116 9.20 18.13 -8.66
C LEU A 116 8.20 17.01 -8.38
N ILE A 117 8.68 15.77 -8.22
CA ILE A 117 7.82 14.62 -7.90
C ILE A 117 7.22 14.77 -6.51
N SER A 118 7.99 15.25 -5.54
CA SER A 118 7.52 15.52 -4.19
C SER A 118 6.43 16.59 -4.19
N SER A 119 6.62 17.72 -4.89
CA SER A 119 5.56 18.73 -5.07
C SER A 119 4.33 18.16 -5.77
N PHE A 120 4.53 17.33 -6.81
CA PHE A 120 3.42 16.66 -7.50
C PHE A 120 2.70 15.64 -6.62
N SER A 121 3.39 15.01 -5.66
CA SER A 121 2.79 14.03 -4.75
C SER A 121 1.72 14.60 -3.81
N VAL A 122 1.79 15.90 -3.53
CA VAL A 122 0.78 16.64 -2.76
C VAL A 122 -0.56 16.63 -3.51
N SER A 123 -0.54 16.75 -4.84
CA SER A 123 -1.75 16.64 -5.67
C SER A 123 -2.41 15.26 -5.54
N GLY A 124 -1.62 14.20 -5.31
CA GLY A 124 -2.12 12.86 -5.02
C GLY A 124 -2.86 12.76 -3.68
N ILE A 125 -2.43 13.52 -2.66
CA ILE A 125 -3.13 13.58 -1.36
C ILE A 125 -4.49 14.27 -1.55
N PHE A 126 -4.52 15.43 -2.23
CA PHE A 126 -5.77 16.12 -2.53
C PHE A 126 -6.71 15.27 -3.39
N SER A 127 -6.18 14.55 -4.37
CA SER A 127 -6.99 13.63 -5.21
C SER A 127 -7.56 12.48 -4.39
N THR A 128 -6.79 11.92 -3.46
CA THR A 128 -7.26 10.89 -2.53
C THR A 128 -8.41 11.43 -1.68
N MET A 129 -8.25 12.59 -1.05
CA MET A 129 -9.30 13.23 -0.27
C MET A 129 -10.53 13.58 -1.12
N GLY A 130 -10.32 14.06 -2.35
CA GLY A 130 -11.37 14.37 -3.31
C GLY A 130 -12.22 13.15 -3.67
N VAL A 131 -11.57 11.99 -3.89
CA VAL A 131 -12.26 10.70 -4.07
C VAL A 131 -13.12 10.36 -2.84
N LEU A 132 -12.60 10.52 -1.62
CA LEU A 132 -13.38 10.23 -0.41
C LEU A 132 -14.62 11.11 -0.29
N VAL A 133 -14.43 12.42 -0.44
CA VAL A 133 -15.52 13.39 -0.38
C VAL A 133 -16.56 13.10 -1.47
N LEU A 134 -16.11 12.78 -2.69
CA LEU A 134 -17.00 12.47 -3.79
C LEU A 134 -17.83 11.20 -3.54
N ILE A 135 -17.22 10.14 -2.99
CA ILE A 135 -17.95 8.92 -2.60
C ILE A 135 -19.05 9.25 -1.57
N ILE A 136 -18.73 10.05 -0.55
CA ILE A 136 -19.71 10.45 0.48
C ILE A 136 -20.84 11.28 -0.14
N ILE A 137 -20.52 12.24 -1.02
CA ILE A 137 -21.53 13.04 -1.74
C ILE A 137 -22.43 12.13 -2.58
N CYS A 138 -21.88 11.15 -3.29
CA CYS A 138 -22.65 10.18 -4.08
C CYS A 138 -23.62 9.40 -3.17
N GLY A 139 -23.11 8.89 -2.05
CA GLY A 139 -23.91 8.18 -1.04
C GLY A 139 -25.05 9.01 -0.46
N LEU A 140 -24.82 10.30 -0.19
CA LEU A 140 -25.84 11.24 0.30
C LEU A 140 -26.81 11.71 -0.78
N SER A 141 -26.44 11.63 -2.06
CA SER A 141 -27.29 12.10 -3.17
C SER A 141 -28.24 11.02 -3.68
N SER A 142 -27.87 9.74 -3.56
CA SER A 142 -28.74 8.64 -3.97
C SER A 142 -29.80 8.35 -2.91
N SER A 143 -31.04 8.11 -3.35
CA SER A 143 -32.15 7.62 -2.51
C SER A 143 -32.43 6.12 -2.71
N GLU A 144 -31.79 5.48 -3.69
CA GLU A 144 -32.01 4.08 -4.06
C GLU A 144 -30.82 3.19 -3.67
N SER A 145 -31.14 1.95 -3.32
CA SER A 145 -30.16 0.91 -3.00
C SER A 145 -29.91 0.03 -4.23
N PRO A 146 -28.65 -0.31 -4.58
CA PRO A 146 -27.40 0.04 -3.90
C PRO A 146 -26.88 1.43 -4.30
N GLY A 147 -26.07 2.04 -3.44
CA GLY A 147 -25.40 3.32 -3.68
C GLY A 147 -25.88 4.47 -2.79
N SER A 148 -26.89 4.24 -1.95
CA SER A 148 -27.39 5.23 -0.99
C SER A 148 -26.84 4.99 0.41
N LEU A 149 -26.57 6.07 1.14
CA LEU A 149 -26.29 6.04 2.59
C LEU A 149 -27.57 6.06 3.43
N PHE A 150 -28.71 6.46 2.85
CA PHE A 150 -30.00 6.48 3.53
C PHE A 150 -30.75 5.16 3.34
N ASN A 151 -30.79 4.66 2.11
CA ASN A 151 -31.36 3.37 1.78
C ASN A 151 -30.24 2.34 1.63
N THR A 152 -29.83 1.77 2.76
CA THR A 152 -28.62 0.94 2.85
C THR A 152 -28.76 -0.36 2.05
N ALA A 153 -27.64 -0.87 1.52
CA ALA A 153 -27.60 -2.19 0.91
C ALA A 153 -27.68 -3.32 1.95
N GLU A 154 -28.00 -4.54 1.49
CA GLU A 154 -27.94 -5.73 2.34
C GLU A 154 -26.48 -5.97 2.79
N MET A 155 -26.27 -6.10 4.10
CA MET A 155 -24.96 -6.29 4.73
C MET A 155 -24.98 -7.52 5.63
N ASN A 156 -23.82 -8.16 5.77
CA ASN A 156 -23.64 -9.29 6.67
C ASN A 156 -22.97 -8.81 7.97
N LEU A 157 -23.42 -9.31 9.11
CA LEU A 157 -22.76 -9.08 10.40
C LEU A 157 -21.48 -9.91 10.55
N TRP A 158 -21.50 -11.12 9.97
CA TRP A 158 -20.50 -12.18 10.09
C TRP A 158 -20.07 -12.68 8.70
N PRO A 159 -18.88 -13.31 8.57
CA PRO A 159 -18.40 -13.83 7.30
C PRO A 159 -19.26 -15.01 6.82
N ARG A 160 -19.44 -15.14 5.51
CA ARG A 160 -20.21 -16.23 4.89
C ARG A 160 -19.42 -17.54 4.82
N SER A 161 -18.10 -17.43 4.70
CA SER A 161 -17.20 -18.58 4.67
C SER A 161 -15.87 -18.25 5.36
N VAL A 162 -15.21 -19.30 5.86
CA VAL A 162 -13.87 -19.18 6.46
C VAL A 162 -12.85 -18.74 5.41
N GLY A 163 -13.02 -19.15 4.14
CA GLY A 163 -12.14 -18.73 3.05
C GLY A 163 -12.18 -17.22 2.79
N GLU A 164 -13.38 -16.63 2.73
CA GLU A 164 -13.55 -15.17 2.59
C GLU A 164 -12.96 -14.41 3.78
N LEU A 165 -13.16 -14.93 5.00
CA LEU A 165 -12.57 -14.35 6.21
C LEU A 165 -11.03 -14.33 6.13
N ILE A 166 -10.42 -15.46 5.75
CA ILE A 166 -8.95 -15.56 5.62
C ILE A 166 -8.44 -14.64 4.52
N LEU A 167 -9.15 -14.54 3.38
CA LEU A 167 -8.79 -13.60 2.31
C LEU A 167 -8.81 -12.15 2.78
N SER A 168 -9.82 -11.79 3.59
CA SER A 168 -9.98 -10.44 4.13
C SER A 168 -8.82 -9.99 5.02
N LEU A 169 -8.08 -10.92 5.64
CA LEU A 169 -6.89 -10.62 6.46
C LEU A 169 -5.88 -9.79 5.66
N GLY A 170 -5.62 -10.18 4.41
CA GLY A 170 -4.71 -9.46 3.53
C GLY A 170 -5.23 -8.06 3.21
N ILE A 171 -6.51 -7.94 2.87
CA ILE A 171 -7.12 -6.64 2.53
C ILE A 171 -7.05 -5.66 3.70
N PHE A 172 -7.33 -6.11 4.93
CA PHE A 172 -7.26 -5.27 6.12
C PHE A 172 -5.84 -5.00 6.60
N MET A 173 -4.87 -5.86 6.27
CA MET A 173 -3.46 -5.64 6.61
C MET A 173 -2.75 -4.69 5.64
N ALA A 174 -3.17 -4.66 4.37
CA ALA A 174 -2.52 -3.89 3.31
C ALA A 174 -2.34 -2.37 3.56
N PRO A 175 -3.30 -1.64 4.19
CA PRO A 175 -3.11 -0.20 4.45
C PRO A 175 -1.94 0.13 5.39
N TRP A 176 -1.45 -0.85 6.16
CA TRP A 176 -0.48 -0.64 7.21
C TRP A 176 0.98 -0.88 6.78
N GLY A 177 1.24 -1.00 5.47
CA GLY A 177 2.54 -1.32 4.84
C GLY A 177 3.66 -0.27 4.94
N GLY A 178 3.71 0.56 6.00
CA GLY A 178 4.61 1.73 6.07
C GLY A 178 6.01 1.48 6.66
N HIS A 179 6.24 0.33 7.30
CA HIS A 179 7.41 0.09 8.17
C HIS A 179 8.78 0.28 7.53
N PRO A 180 9.01 -0.06 6.25
CA PRO A 180 10.32 0.14 5.62
C PRO A 180 10.78 1.61 5.58
N VAL A 181 9.86 2.56 5.60
CA VAL A 181 10.13 4.01 5.51
C VAL A 181 10.32 4.65 6.89
N PHE A 182 9.81 4.02 7.94
CA PHE A 182 9.84 4.56 9.30
C PHE A 182 11.24 4.89 9.85
N PRO A 183 12.31 4.12 9.54
CA PRO A 183 13.65 4.49 9.96
C PRO A 183 14.15 5.82 9.42
N GLU A 184 13.95 6.06 8.13
CA GLU A 184 14.32 7.32 7.48
C GLU A 184 13.48 8.46 8.04
N LEU A 185 12.17 8.26 8.20
CA LEU A 185 11.28 9.23 8.84
C LEU A 185 11.75 9.59 10.26
N TYR A 186 12.13 8.61 11.07
CA TYR A 186 12.66 8.85 12.42
C TYR A 186 13.92 9.72 12.40
N LYS A 187 14.83 9.48 11.45
CA LYS A 187 16.06 10.25 11.28
C LYS A 187 15.81 11.68 10.81
N ASP A 188 14.80 11.86 9.96
CA ASP A 188 14.42 13.17 9.44
C ASP A 188 13.62 14.02 10.44
N MET A 189 13.12 13.43 11.52
CA MET A 189 12.42 14.18 12.56
C MET A 189 13.37 15.14 13.28
N ARG A 190 13.05 16.44 13.25
CA ARG A 190 13.71 17.46 14.08
C ARG A 190 13.71 17.11 15.58
N ASN A 191 12.67 16.43 16.05
CA ASN A 191 12.53 16.00 17.45
C ASN A 191 12.18 14.49 17.53
N PRO A 192 13.17 13.57 17.46
CA PRO A 192 12.91 12.13 17.47
C PRO A 192 12.23 11.60 18.74
N SER A 193 12.35 12.33 19.86
CA SER A 193 11.65 12.00 21.11
C SER A 193 10.12 11.99 20.99
N LYS A 194 9.56 12.67 19.98
CA LYS A 194 8.12 12.71 19.70
C LYS A 194 7.66 11.61 18.74
N TYR A 195 8.55 10.71 18.32
CA TYR A 195 8.25 9.68 17.33
C TYR A 195 7.06 8.79 17.73
N ALA A 196 7.03 8.29 18.97
CA ALA A 196 5.93 7.45 19.44
C ALA A 196 4.57 8.18 19.42
N THR A 197 4.55 9.47 19.76
CA THR A 197 3.35 10.31 19.66
C THR A 197 2.94 10.51 18.20
N CYS A 198 3.91 10.73 17.31
CA CYS A 198 3.68 10.83 15.87
C CYS A 198 3.04 9.54 15.32
N CYS A 199 3.55 8.36 15.71
CA CYS A 199 2.96 7.07 15.36
C CYS A 199 1.51 6.99 15.85
N ASN A 200 1.24 7.25 17.13
CA ASN A 200 -0.13 7.19 17.67
C ASN A 200 -1.12 8.05 16.88
N ILE A 201 -0.76 9.32 16.62
CA ILE A 201 -1.64 10.24 15.87
C ILE A 201 -1.84 9.73 14.44
N THR A 202 -0.77 9.26 13.79
CA THR A 202 -0.81 8.79 12.40
C THR A 202 -1.65 7.53 12.25
N PHE A 203 -1.47 6.53 13.12
CA PHE A 203 -2.24 5.28 13.06
C PHE A 203 -3.72 5.50 13.42
N ILE A 204 -4.03 6.35 14.41
CA ILE A 204 -5.41 6.71 14.75
C ILE A 204 -6.08 7.44 13.58
N SER A 205 -5.42 8.46 13.01
CA SER A 205 -6.00 9.21 11.89
C SER A 205 -6.20 8.34 10.65
N THR A 206 -5.25 7.44 10.37
CA THR A 206 -5.33 6.49 9.25
C THR A 206 -6.47 5.49 9.48
N PHE A 207 -6.58 4.93 10.69
CA PHE A 207 -7.70 4.06 11.07
C PHE A 207 -9.05 4.74 10.88
N CYS A 208 -9.22 5.98 11.33
CA CYS A 208 -10.48 6.71 11.17
C CYS A 208 -10.84 6.89 9.69
N LEU A 209 -9.87 7.24 8.83
CA LEU A 209 -10.11 7.40 7.39
C LEU A 209 -10.42 6.07 6.70
N ASP A 210 -9.64 5.03 7.00
CA ASP A 210 -9.82 3.70 6.43
C ASP A 210 -11.16 3.08 6.88
N PHE A 211 -11.51 3.22 8.16
CA PHE A 211 -12.79 2.75 8.69
C PHE A 211 -13.96 3.52 8.10
N LEU A 212 -13.86 4.85 7.99
CA LEU A 212 -14.90 5.68 7.36
C LEU A 212 -15.20 5.19 5.94
N ILE A 213 -14.18 4.96 5.13
CA ILE A 213 -14.35 4.50 3.75
C ILE A 213 -14.85 3.06 3.68
N ALA A 214 -14.31 2.18 4.52
CA ALA A 214 -14.78 0.80 4.61
C ALA A 214 -16.28 0.77 4.91
N ALA A 215 -16.70 1.52 5.95
CA ALA A 215 -18.07 1.63 6.41
C ALA A 215 -18.98 2.27 5.35
N VAL A 216 -18.63 3.44 4.81
CA VAL A 216 -19.42 4.15 3.80
C VAL A 216 -19.65 3.26 2.58
N GLY A 217 -18.60 2.65 2.02
CA GLY A 217 -18.75 1.79 0.87
C GLY A 217 -19.54 0.52 1.16
N TYR A 218 -19.40 -0.04 2.37
CA TYR A 218 -20.16 -1.24 2.75
C TYR A 218 -21.63 -0.94 3.04
N VAL A 219 -21.96 0.22 3.60
CA VAL A 219 -23.35 0.68 3.74
C VAL A 219 -23.98 0.92 2.36
N MET A 220 -23.23 1.56 1.45
CA MET A 220 -23.73 1.88 0.11
C MET A 220 -23.95 0.63 -0.75
N PHE A 221 -23.01 -0.32 -0.77
CA PHE A 221 -23.03 -1.44 -1.73
C PHE A 221 -23.18 -2.82 -1.10
N GLY A 222 -22.87 -2.98 0.19
CA GLY A 222 -23.12 -4.21 0.94
C GLY A 222 -22.53 -5.46 0.28
N VAL A 223 -23.37 -6.47 0.06
CA VAL A 223 -23.01 -7.71 -0.64
C VAL A 223 -22.61 -7.52 -2.10
N LYS A 224 -22.88 -6.34 -2.68
CA LYS A 224 -22.49 -5.97 -4.06
C LYS A 224 -21.17 -5.20 -4.13
N CYS A 225 -20.44 -5.01 -3.03
CA CYS A 225 -19.10 -4.41 -3.12
C CYS A 225 -18.22 -5.21 -4.09
N GLU A 226 -17.65 -4.52 -5.06
CA GLU A 226 -16.62 -5.01 -5.96
C GLU A 226 -15.24 -4.83 -5.32
N ASP A 227 -14.21 -5.34 -5.98
CA ASP A 227 -12.83 -5.34 -5.48
C ASP A 227 -12.24 -3.93 -5.24
N SER A 228 -12.82 -2.91 -5.88
CA SER A 228 -12.60 -1.49 -5.59
C SER A 228 -13.92 -0.72 -5.49
N LEU A 229 -14.05 0.11 -4.44
CA LEU A 229 -15.22 0.96 -4.22
C LEU A 229 -15.45 1.97 -5.35
N THR A 230 -14.38 2.42 -6.00
CA THR A 230 -14.45 3.31 -7.17
C THR A 230 -15.19 2.65 -8.33
N LYS A 231 -14.96 1.35 -8.56
CA LYS A 231 -15.65 0.60 -9.60
C LYS A 231 -17.15 0.54 -9.34
N ASN A 232 -17.56 0.26 -8.10
CA ASN A 232 -18.97 0.31 -7.71
C ASN A 232 -19.63 1.67 -7.95
N VAL A 233 -18.94 2.76 -7.60
CA VAL A 233 -19.51 4.11 -7.75
C VAL A 233 -19.59 4.49 -9.22
N MET A 234 -18.55 4.21 -10.01
CA MET A 234 -18.50 4.60 -11.41
C MET A 234 -19.38 3.73 -12.32
N SER A 235 -19.69 2.49 -11.92
CA SER A 235 -20.60 1.60 -12.65
C SER A 235 -22.08 1.85 -12.34
N ALA A 236 -22.39 2.59 -11.27
CA ALA A 236 -23.76 2.88 -10.89
C ALA A 236 -24.39 3.96 -11.77
N THR A 237 -25.59 3.68 -12.29
CA THR A 237 -26.36 4.60 -13.14
C THR A 237 -27.16 5.64 -12.34
N THR A 238 -27.21 5.50 -11.01
CA THR A 238 -27.98 6.36 -10.11
C THR A 238 -27.35 7.73 -9.88
N TYR A 239 -26.06 7.91 -10.20
CA TYR A 239 -25.34 9.14 -9.94
C TYR A 239 -25.36 10.09 -11.15
N PRO A 240 -25.25 11.41 -10.92
CA PRO A 240 -25.18 12.39 -12.00
C PRO A 240 -24.00 12.15 -12.95
N SER A 241 -24.18 12.47 -14.24
CA SER A 241 -23.17 12.24 -15.28
C SER A 241 -21.83 12.96 -15.07
N TRP A 242 -21.78 13.99 -14.20
CA TRP A 242 -20.53 14.71 -13.87
C TRP A 242 -19.62 13.94 -12.90
N VAL A 243 -20.16 12.94 -12.19
CA VAL A 243 -19.42 12.16 -11.17
C VAL A 243 -18.28 11.36 -11.81
N ASN A 244 -18.56 10.60 -12.86
CA ASN A 244 -17.56 9.72 -13.51
C ASN A 244 -16.36 10.50 -14.09
N PRO A 245 -16.55 11.60 -14.84
CA PRO A 245 -15.43 12.43 -15.30
C PRO A 245 -14.58 12.97 -14.14
N LEU A 246 -15.21 13.40 -13.04
CA LEU A 246 -14.49 13.93 -11.88
C LEU A 246 -13.70 12.84 -11.14
N PHE A 247 -14.26 11.64 -11.00
CA PHE A 247 -13.52 10.47 -10.52
C PHE A 247 -12.31 10.18 -11.39
N CYS A 248 -12.46 10.17 -12.73
CA CYS A 248 -11.33 9.95 -13.64
C CYS A 248 -10.22 10.99 -13.50
N ILE A 249 -10.56 12.26 -13.22
CA ILE A 249 -9.54 13.28 -12.95
C ILE A 249 -8.74 12.92 -11.69
N PHE A 250 -9.41 12.64 -10.58
CA PHE A 250 -8.72 12.30 -9.33
C PHE A 250 -7.98 10.96 -9.41
N LEU A 251 -8.60 9.94 -10.00
CA LEU A 251 -8.02 8.61 -10.23
C LEU A 251 -7.02 8.58 -11.39
N GLY A 252 -6.89 9.67 -12.13
CA GLY A 252 -5.78 9.90 -13.05
C GLY A 252 -4.57 10.48 -12.32
N ILE A 253 -4.79 11.56 -11.56
CA ILE A 253 -3.72 12.26 -10.82
C ILE A 253 -3.12 11.36 -9.73
N LEU A 254 -3.93 10.56 -9.03
CA LEU A 254 -3.47 9.71 -7.92
C LEU A 254 -2.44 8.66 -8.38
N PRO A 255 -2.72 7.77 -9.35
CA PRO A 255 -1.73 6.81 -9.84
C PRO A 255 -0.50 7.49 -10.45
N VAL A 256 -0.66 8.55 -11.24
CA VAL A 256 0.47 9.30 -11.82
C VAL A 256 1.39 9.82 -10.71
N SER A 257 0.82 10.44 -9.66
CA SER A 257 1.61 11.01 -8.57
C SER A 257 2.23 9.97 -7.63
N LYS A 258 1.55 8.85 -7.39
CA LYS A 258 2.03 7.82 -6.46
C LYS A 258 2.97 6.81 -7.14
N LEU A 259 2.72 6.44 -8.40
CA LEU A 259 3.61 5.54 -9.15
C LEU A 259 5.03 6.09 -9.28
N SER A 260 5.15 7.39 -9.55
CA SER A 260 6.46 8.05 -9.63
C SER A 260 7.23 8.04 -8.32
N LEU A 261 6.56 7.98 -7.17
CA LEU A 261 7.20 7.83 -5.86
C LEU A 261 7.53 6.37 -5.53
N VAL A 262 6.60 5.46 -5.73
CA VAL A 262 6.74 4.03 -5.39
C VAL A 262 7.84 3.37 -6.21
N THR A 263 8.05 3.80 -7.45
CA THR A 263 9.10 3.26 -8.33
C THR A 263 10.51 3.73 -7.96
N ARG A 264 10.66 4.83 -7.20
CA ARG A 264 11.97 5.43 -6.90
C ARG A 264 12.87 4.54 -6.04
N PRO A 265 12.42 3.97 -4.90
CA PRO A 265 13.25 3.09 -4.12
C PRO A 265 13.67 1.85 -4.91
N ILE A 266 12.78 1.29 -5.75
CA ILE A 266 13.10 0.14 -6.61
C ILE A 266 14.25 0.50 -7.57
N ILE A 267 14.15 1.66 -8.23
CA ILE A 267 15.19 2.16 -9.13
C ILE A 267 16.54 2.26 -8.41
N SER A 268 16.54 2.86 -7.21
CA SER A 268 17.77 2.98 -6.42
C SER A 268 18.35 1.61 -6.05
N VAL A 269 17.51 0.64 -5.64
CA VAL A 269 17.95 -0.70 -5.26
C VAL A 269 18.64 -1.42 -6.42
N TYR A 270 18.03 -1.48 -7.61
CA TYR A 270 18.67 -2.19 -8.73
C TYR A 270 19.87 -1.42 -9.28
N GLU A 271 19.84 -0.08 -9.34
CA GLU A 271 20.98 0.72 -9.82
C GLU A 271 22.20 0.51 -8.91
N ASN A 272 21.99 0.43 -7.59
CA ASN A 272 23.06 0.13 -6.63
C ASN A 272 23.53 -1.34 -6.73
N TYR A 273 22.60 -2.28 -6.87
CA TYR A 273 22.93 -3.71 -6.97
C TYR A 273 23.79 -4.01 -8.21
N PHE A 274 23.42 -3.44 -9.37
CA PHE A 274 24.17 -3.57 -10.62
C PHE A 274 25.32 -2.56 -10.76
N ARG A 275 25.60 -1.76 -9.73
CA ARG A 275 26.68 -0.75 -9.71
C ARG A 275 26.58 0.27 -10.85
N MET A 276 25.37 0.58 -11.34
CA MET A 276 25.13 1.50 -12.44
C MET A 276 25.48 2.96 -12.10
N ASN A 277 25.65 3.28 -10.81
CA ASN A 277 26.05 4.61 -10.34
C ASN A 277 27.56 4.86 -10.37
N VAL A 278 28.38 3.80 -10.42
CA VAL A 278 29.86 3.87 -10.30
C VAL A 278 30.52 4.48 -11.54
N GLN A 279 29.86 4.42 -12.71
CA GLN A 279 30.40 4.96 -13.96
C GLN A 279 30.05 6.43 -14.23
N SER A 280 29.20 7.05 -13.39
CA SER A 280 28.55 8.33 -13.69
C SER A 280 29.12 9.52 -12.92
N ASP A 281 30.30 9.41 -12.32
CA ASP A 281 30.84 10.54 -11.57
C ASP A 281 31.27 11.70 -12.49
N ILE A 282 30.82 12.90 -12.09
CA ILE A 282 31.27 14.26 -12.46
C ILE A 282 30.46 14.96 -13.58
N VAL A 283 29.52 15.83 -13.17
CA VAL A 283 29.47 17.24 -13.64
C VAL A 283 29.10 18.12 -12.44
N TYR A 284 30.03 18.95 -11.98
CA TYR A 284 29.78 20.01 -10.99
C TYR A 284 29.18 21.22 -11.71
N LYS A 285 27.85 21.40 -11.62
CA LYS A 285 27.22 22.72 -11.69
C LYS A 285 26.74 23.05 -10.28
N ASP A 286 27.27 24.12 -9.69
CA ASP A 286 26.81 24.71 -8.43
C ASP A 286 26.90 23.81 -7.17
N GLY A 287 27.93 22.96 -7.07
CA GLY A 287 28.16 22.15 -5.86
C GLY A 287 27.17 21.00 -5.63
N GLN A 288 26.23 20.76 -6.56
CA GLN A 288 25.32 19.62 -6.51
C GLN A 288 25.87 18.44 -7.31
N ARG A 289 25.85 17.24 -6.72
CA ARG A 289 26.22 15.99 -7.41
C ARG A 289 25.08 15.59 -8.36
N ILE A 290 25.31 15.72 -9.67
CA ILE A 290 24.38 15.27 -10.69
C ILE A 290 24.90 13.95 -11.26
N TYR A 291 24.08 12.90 -11.21
CA TYR A 291 24.38 11.62 -11.84
C TYR A 291 23.83 11.62 -13.29
N PRO A 292 24.68 11.71 -14.33
CA PRO A 292 24.23 11.65 -15.72
C PRO A 292 23.47 10.34 -16.01
N MET A 293 22.48 10.47 -16.89
CA MET A 293 21.68 9.35 -17.35
C MET A 293 22.51 8.49 -18.31
N THR A 294 22.97 7.33 -17.85
CA THR A 294 23.70 6.36 -18.68
C THR A 294 22.73 5.47 -19.45
N LEU A 295 23.15 4.94 -20.61
CA LEU A 295 22.38 3.96 -21.38
C LEU A 295 21.95 2.75 -20.54
N GLN A 296 22.81 2.28 -19.63
CA GLN A 296 22.49 1.20 -18.69
C GLN A 296 21.31 1.54 -17.76
N LYS A 297 21.30 2.76 -17.19
CA LYS A 297 20.18 3.23 -16.36
C LYS A 297 18.89 3.34 -17.18
N LEU A 298 18.99 3.77 -18.43
CA LEU A 298 17.85 3.89 -19.34
C LEU A 298 17.25 2.51 -19.64
N MET A 299 18.10 1.57 -20.04
CA MET A 299 17.69 0.18 -20.28
C MET A 299 17.09 -0.46 -19.02
N GLY A 300 17.69 -0.27 -17.85
CA GLY A 300 17.16 -0.77 -16.58
C GLY A 300 15.75 -0.26 -16.29
N ARG A 301 15.49 1.03 -16.54
CA ARG A 301 14.14 1.62 -16.40
C ARG A 301 13.16 1.08 -17.41
N VAL A 302 13.56 0.93 -18.68
CA VAL A 302 12.70 0.34 -19.72
C VAL A 302 12.32 -1.09 -19.38
N ILE A 303 13.29 -1.91 -18.96
CA ILE A 303 13.04 -3.30 -18.52
C ILE A 303 12.10 -3.34 -17.32
N PHE A 304 12.36 -2.48 -16.32
CA PHE A 304 11.52 -2.38 -15.13
C PHE A 304 10.07 -1.99 -15.47
N MET A 305 9.88 -0.95 -16.28
CA MET A 305 8.54 -0.53 -16.71
C MET A 305 7.83 -1.59 -17.56
N GLY A 306 8.57 -2.28 -18.44
CA GLY A 306 8.06 -3.41 -19.21
C GLY A 306 7.60 -4.56 -18.32
N MET A 307 8.34 -4.88 -17.26
CA MET A 307 7.96 -5.87 -16.26
C MET A 307 6.66 -5.49 -15.54
N ILE A 308 6.51 -4.24 -15.11
CA ILE A 308 5.26 -3.77 -14.45
C ILE A 308 4.08 -3.86 -15.43
N LEU A 309 4.27 -3.51 -16.70
CA LEU A 309 3.25 -3.65 -17.72
C LEU A 309 2.83 -5.12 -17.89
N ILE A 310 3.78 -6.05 -18.06
CA ILE A 310 3.51 -7.49 -18.19
C ILE A 310 2.75 -8.01 -16.96
N LEU A 311 3.21 -7.67 -15.75
CA LEU A 311 2.53 -8.09 -14.51
C LEU A 311 1.10 -7.54 -14.45
N SER A 312 0.88 -6.29 -14.85
CA SER A 312 -0.48 -5.72 -14.90
C SER A 312 -1.38 -6.36 -15.96
N LEU A 313 -0.82 -6.97 -17.00
CA LEU A 313 -1.58 -7.74 -17.99
C LEU A 313 -1.93 -9.14 -17.48
N VAL A 314 -1.05 -9.75 -16.67
CA VAL A 314 -1.27 -11.07 -16.05
C VAL A 314 -2.26 -10.99 -14.88
N PHE A 315 -2.08 -10.02 -13.99
CA PHE A 315 -2.94 -9.83 -12.82
C PHE A 315 -3.96 -8.74 -13.12
N THR A 316 -5.24 -9.12 -13.22
CA THR A 316 -6.32 -8.19 -13.60
C THR A 316 -7.27 -7.81 -12.46
N SER A 317 -7.24 -8.52 -11.33
CA SER A 317 -8.10 -8.22 -10.17
C SER A 317 -7.32 -7.38 -9.16
N PHE A 318 -7.81 -6.17 -8.90
CA PHE A 318 -7.19 -5.24 -7.96
C PHE A 318 -7.26 -5.80 -6.54
N GLY A 319 -8.42 -6.35 -6.15
CA GLY A 319 -8.63 -6.92 -4.82
C GLY A 319 -7.69 -8.09 -4.51
N ARG A 320 -7.46 -8.99 -5.48
CA ARG A 320 -6.55 -10.13 -5.29
C ARG A 320 -5.10 -9.70 -5.11
N VAL A 321 -4.62 -8.72 -5.89
CA VAL A 321 -3.26 -8.18 -5.74
C VAL A 321 -3.09 -7.55 -4.35
N ILE A 322 -4.07 -6.75 -3.90
CA ILE A 322 -4.03 -6.13 -2.57
C ILE A 322 -4.11 -7.18 -1.45
N ALA A 323 -4.94 -8.21 -1.59
CA ALA A 323 -5.04 -9.30 -0.61
C ALA A 323 -3.71 -10.07 -0.51
N PHE A 324 -3.05 -10.36 -1.63
CA PHE A 324 -1.74 -10.99 -1.66
C PHE A 324 -0.67 -10.11 -1.00
N LEU A 325 -0.61 -8.82 -1.34
CA LEU A 325 0.35 -7.88 -0.76
C LEU A 325 0.18 -7.76 0.75
N GLY A 326 -1.05 -7.58 1.21
CA GLY A 326 -1.31 -7.47 2.65
C GLY A 326 -0.98 -8.76 3.40
N SER A 327 -1.37 -9.92 2.85
CA SER A 327 -1.14 -11.23 3.48
C SER A 327 0.32 -11.65 3.47
N ALA A 328 0.96 -11.75 2.30
CA ALA A 328 2.33 -12.23 2.19
C ALA A 328 3.35 -11.21 2.69
N ILE A 329 3.18 -9.95 2.27
CA ILE A 329 4.22 -8.93 2.39
C ILE A 329 4.04 -8.08 3.64
N CYS A 330 2.86 -7.48 3.84
CA CYS A 330 2.64 -6.58 4.97
C CYS A 330 2.70 -7.32 6.32
N PHE A 331 2.12 -8.53 6.46
CA PHE A 331 2.33 -9.31 7.69
C PHE A 331 3.81 -9.57 7.95
N THR A 332 4.59 -9.91 6.93
CA THR A 332 6.01 -10.22 7.10
C THR A 332 6.81 -8.98 7.50
N ILE A 333 6.68 -7.88 6.75
CA ILE A 333 7.45 -6.65 6.95
C ILE A 333 6.98 -5.85 8.17
N CYS A 334 5.67 -5.79 8.43
CA CYS A 334 5.11 -4.86 9.41
C CYS A 334 4.80 -5.53 10.75
N PHE A 335 4.75 -6.86 10.78
CA PHE A 335 4.42 -7.63 11.97
C PHE A 335 5.54 -8.61 12.35
N THR A 336 5.86 -9.57 11.48
CA THR A 336 6.85 -10.62 11.78
C THR A 336 8.24 -10.05 12.03
N PHE A 337 8.77 -9.24 11.11
CA PHE A 337 10.14 -8.73 11.21
C PHE A 337 10.35 -7.78 12.40
N PRO A 338 9.51 -6.77 12.67
CA PRO A 338 9.68 -5.91 13.83
C PRO A 338 9.66 -6.69 15.15
N LEU A 339 8.82 -7.72 15.27
CA LEU A 339 8.81 -8.58 16.45
C LEU A 339 10.07 -9.44 16.57
N LEU A 340 10.58 -9.98 15.46
CA LEU A 340 11.87 -10.68 15.46
C LEU A 340 13.01 -9.73 15.86
N PHE A 341 13.03 -8.51 15.32
CA PHE A 341 14.00 -7.49 15.70
C PHE A 341 13.91 -7.14 17.19
N HIS A 342 12.69 -7.02 17.72
CA HIS A 342 12.47 -6.79 19.15
C HIS A 342 13.05 -7.92 20.00
N LEU A 343 12.75 -9.18 19.62
CA LEU A 343 13.23 -10.36 20.33
C LEU A 343 14.75 -10.53 20.25
N GLY A 344 15.39 -10.08 19.17
CA GLY A 344 16.84 -10.20 18.97
C GLY A 344 17.63 -9.03 19.56
N LEU A 345 17.25 -7.79 19.23
CA LEU A 345 18.03 -6.58 19.49
C LEU A 345 17.64 -5.88 20.82
N ASN A 346 16.42 -6.09 21.31
CA ASN A 346 15.95 -5.57 22.59
C ASN A 346 15.85 -6.66 23.66
N SER A 347 16.39 -7.85 23.43
CA SER A 347 16.18 -9.05 24.27
C SER A 347 16.41 -8.83 25.77
N GLU A 348 17.43 -8.06 26.14
CA GLU A 348 17.81 -7.72 27.52
C GLU A 348 16.82 -6.78 28.20
N ASP A 349 16.11 -5.95 27.43
CA ASP A 349 15.15 -4.95 27.91
C ASP A 349 13.74 -5.56 28.10
N LEU A 350 13.53 -6.84 27.72
CA LEU A 350 12.21 -7.49 27.72
C LEU A 350 11.94 -8.29 28.99
N SER A 351 10.78 -8.03 29.59
CA SER A 351 10.19 -8.94 30.57
C SER A 351 9.80 -10.29 29.94
N SER A 352 9.71 -11.33 30.76
CA SER A 352 9.28 -12.67 30.33
C SER A 352 7.93 -12.65 29.59
N THR A 353 7.00 -11.81 30.05
CA THR A 353 5.68 -11.64 29.44
C THR A 353 5.77 -10.98 28.06
N GLN A 354 6.53 -9.89 27.91
CA GLN A 354 6.73 -9.24 26.61
C GLN A 354 7.40 -10.18 25.60
N ARG A 355 8.37 -10.98 26.07
CA ARG A 355 9.02 -12.00 25.25
C ARG A 355 8.05 -13.08 24.79
N LEU A 356 7.15 -13.54 25.66
CA LEU A 356 6.11 -14.50 25.30
C LEU A 356 5.15 -13.89 24.27
N ILE A 357 4.65 -12.67 24.50
CA ILE A 357 3.74 -11.95 23.59
C ILE A 357 4.38 -11.79 22.21
N ALA A 358 5.64 -11.37 22.14
CA ALA A 358 6.33 -11.20 20.87
C ALA A 358 6.53 -12.55 20.13
N ARG A 359 6.87 -13.63 20.84
CA ARG A 359 6.97 -14.97 20.24
C ARG A 359 5.63 -15.47 19.71
N THR A 360 4.55 -15.32 20.48
CA THR A 360 3.21 -15.68 20.02
C THR A 360 2.78 -14.82 18.84
N GLY A 361 3.11 -13.52 18.86
CA GLY A 361 2.84 -12.60 17.76
C GLY A 361 3.53 -13.01 16.46
N VAL A 362 4.79 -13.45 16.52
CA VAL A 362 5.51 -14.00 15.35
C VAL A 362 4.82 -15.24 14.78
N VAL A 363 4.36 -16.16 15.63
CA VAL A 363 3.64 -17.35 15.17
C VAL A 363 2.32 -16.97 14.49
N ILE A 364 1.53 -16.10 15.14
CA ILE A 364 0.26 -15.61 14.59
C ILE A 364 0.48 -14.90 13.25
N SER A 365 1.48 -14.02 13.15
CA SER A 365 1.75 -13.27 11.93
C SER A 365 2.23 -14.17 10.79
N MET A 366 3.05 -15.18 11.07
CA MET A 366 3.46 -16.18 10.07
C MET A 366 2.29 -17.05 9.62
N THR A 367 1.44 -17.50 10.54
CA THR A 367 0.22 -18.26 10.19
C THR A 367 -0.73 -17.41 9.35
N GLY A 368 -0.96 -16.16 9.73
CA GLY A 368 -1.78 -15.21 8.97
C GLY A 368 -1.21 -14.97 7.56
N ALA A 369 0.11 -14.82 7.44
CA ALA A 369 0.77 -14.64 6.15
C ALA A 369 0.59 -15.86 5.24
N ILE A 370 0.83 -17.07 5.75
CA ILE A 370 0.69 -18.31 4.98
C ILE A 370 -0.76 -18.53 4.56
N LEU A 371 -1.69 -18.51 5.52
CA LEU A 371 -3.11 -18.76 5.24
C LEU A 371 -3.70 -17.71 4.30
N GLY A 372 -3.41 -16.42 4.55
CA GLY A 372 -3.86 -15.33 3.70
C GLY A 372 -3.30 -15.41 2.28
N THR A 373 -2.03 -15.79 2.13
CA THR A 373 -1.40 -15.99 0.80
C THR A 373 -2.06 -17.14 0.05
N CYS A 374 -2.26 -18.28 0.72
CA CYS A 374 -2.94 -19.43 0.13
C CYS A 374 -4.37 -19.06 -0.31
N ALA A 375 -5.11 -18.32 0.52
CA ALA A 375 -6.45 -17.84 0.16
C ALA A 375 -6.42 -16.86 -1.02
N ALA A 376 -5.49 -15.91 -1.05
CA ALA A 376 -5.35 -14.95 -2.15
C ALA A 376 -5.05 -15.62 -3.50
N LEU A 377 -4.27 -16.71 -3.48
CA LEU A 377 -3.94 -17.48 -4.68
C LEU A 377 -5.06 -18.44 -5.11
N ALA A 378 -5.79 -19.02 -4.15
CA ALA A 378 -6.88 -19.95 -4.41
C ALA A 378 -8.20 -19.27 -4.75
N PHE A 379 -8.37 -17.99 -4.39
CA PHE A 379 -9.61 -17.27 -4.61
C PHE A 379 -9.88 -17.06 -6.11
N GLN A 380 -10.94 -17.68 -6.60
CA GLN A 380 -11.54 -17.41 -7.90
C GLN A 380 -12.77 -16.54 -7.65
N GLU A 381 -12.84 -15.37 -8.30
CA GLU A 381 -14.06 -14.55 -8.29
C GLU A 381 -15.16 -15.36 -9.01
N SER A 382 -16.17 -15.78 -8.24
CA SER A 382 -17.38 -16.45 -8.74
C SER A 382 -18.45 -15.44 -9.13
#